data_AF-A0A7L4TD15-F1
#
_entry.id   AF-A0A7L4TD15-F1
#
_cell.length_a   1.000
_cell.length_b   1.000
_cell.length_c   1.000
_cell.angle_alpha   90.00
_cell.angle_beta   90.00
_cell.angle_gamma   90.00
#
_symmetry.space_group_name_H-M   'P 1'
#
loop_
_entity.id
_entity.type
_entity.pdbx_description
1 polymer ?
#
loop_
_entity_poly.entity_id
_entity_poly.type
_entity_poly.pdbx_seq_one_letter_code
_entity_poly.pdbx_strand_id
1 'polypeptide(L)'
;NVLPPDVNASSLEFTAVGEDIRFGLGAIRNVGANAVAEIIRAREENGPAPDFFTFLDQVSLTACNKRLIESLIKAGAFDSMGHPRRGLMAVYGQAVDAVIDIKRNQANGQDDLFGMGDDSQPTQMGVER
;
A
#
# COMPACT_ATOMS: atom_id res chain seq x y z
N ASN A 1 5.81 -24.02 15.05
CA ASN A 1 6.31 -22.70 15.52
C ASN A 1 5.30 -21.62 15.16
N VAL A 2 5.42 -20.42 15.75
CA VAL A 2 4.60 -19.26 15.36
C VAL A 2 5.43 -18.34 14.48
N LEU A 3 5.03 -18.19 13.22
CA LEU A 3 5.66 -17.28 12.28
C LEU A 3 5.22 -15.85 12.57
N PRO A 4 6.11 -14.85 12.42
CA PRO A 4 5.75 -13.45 12.57
C PRO A 4 4.67 -13.06 11.55
N PRO A 5 3.94 -11.95 11.81
CA PRO A 5 3.05 -11.39 10.81
C PRO A 5 3.86 -10.95 9.58
N ASP A 6 3.19 -10.93 8.43
CA ASP A 6 3.74 -10.54 7.13
C ASP A 6 2.59 -10.03 6.26
N VAL A 7 2.67 -8.79 5.78
CA VAL A 7 1.64 -8.21 4.90
C VAL A 7 1.45 -9.00 3.59
N ASN A 8 2.51 -9.65 3.11
CA ASN A 8 2.48 -10.45 1.89
C ASN A 8 1.94 -11.87 2.09
N ALA A 9 1.73 -12.34 3.32
CA ALA A 9 1.35 -13.74 3.57
C ALA A 9 0.31 -13.95 4.67
N SER A 10 0.05 -12.96 5.52
CA SER A 10 -0.86 -13.08 6.66
C SER A 10 -2.29 -12.72 6.27
N SER A 11 -3.24 -13.32 6.98
CA SER A 11 -4.68 -13.05 6.90
C SER A 11 -5.14 -12.19 8.08
N LEU A 12 -6.45 -11.95 8.18
CA LEU A 12 -7.04 -11.30 9.35
C LEU A 12 -6.78 -12.10 10.64
N GLU A 13 -7.08 -13.40 10.58
CA GLU A 13 -6.91 -14.33 11.69
C GLU A 13 -5.63 -15.16 11.54
N PHE A 14 -5.28 -15.86 12.61
CA PHE A 14 -4.16 -16.81 12.59
C PHE A 14 -4.43 -17.90 11.56
N THR A 15 -3.42 -18.22 10.75
CA THR A 15 -3.58 -19.16 9.64
C THR A 15 -2.55 -20.28 9.76
N ALA A 16 -2.96 -21.53 9.53
CA ALA A 16 -2.06 -22.68 9.48
C ALA A 16 -1.24 -22.67 8.18
N VAL A 17 0.07 -22.89 8.28
CA VAL A 17 1.03 -22.88 7.17
C VAL A 17 1.94 -24.09 7.32
N GLY A 18 1.51 -25.22 6.75
CA GLY A 18 2.16 -26.50 7.01
C GLY A 18 2.04 -26.89 8.48
N GLU A 19 3.17 -27.08 9.15
CA GLU A 19 3.25 -27.39 10.59
C GLU A 19 3.33 -26.14 11.48
N ASP A 20 3.41 -24.95 10.87
CA ASP A 20 3.51 -23.68 11.57
C ASP A 20 2.18 -22.90 11.58
N ILE A 21 2.08 -21.92 12.48
CA ILE A 21 0.95 -20.99 12.54
C ILE A 21 1.48 -19.59 12.25
N ARG A 22 0.93 -18.90 11.24
CA ARG A 22 1.25 -17.51 10.96
C ARG A 22 0.36 -16.57 11.75
N PHE A 23 0.98 -15.54 12.32
CA PHE A 23 0.31 -14.52 13.09
C PHE A 23 -0.69 -13.73 12.22
N GLY A 24 -1.93 -13.57 12.70
CA GLY A 24 -2.95 -12.78 12.00
C GLY A 24 -2.71 -11.28 12.11
N LEU A 25 -2.90 -10.52 11.03
CA LEU A 25 -2.74 -9.06 11.04
C LEU A 25 -3.74 -8.37 11.97
N GLY A 26 -4.94 -8.95 12.15
CA GLY A 26 -5.97 -8.43 13.04
C GLY A 26 -5.62 -8.51 14.52
N ALA A 27 -4.63 -9.34 14.90
CA ALA A 27 -4.14 -9.42 16.27
C ALA A 27 -3.11 -8.34 16.63
N ILE A 28 -2.68 -7.53 15.65
CA ILE A 28 -1.75 -6.42 15.87
C ILE A 28 -2.52 -5.20 16.39
N ARG A 29 -2.05 -4.60 17.48
CA ARG A 29 -2.67 -3.40 18.06
C ARG A 29 -2.78 -2.29 17.01
N ASN A 30 -3.94 -1.62 16.97
CA ASN A 30 -4.26 -0.54 16.01
C ASN A 30 -4.43 -0.99 14.55
N VAL A 31 -4.42 -2.29 14.26
CA VAL A 31 -4.75 -2.83 12.93
C VAL A 31 -6.20 -3.30 12.96
N GLY A 32 -7.06 -2.65 12.18
CA GLY A 32 -8.49 -2.96 12.11
C GLY A 32 -8.83 -3.92 10.97
N ALA A 33 -9.93 -4.67 11.10
CA ALA A 33 -10.35 -5.67 10.11
C ALA A 33 -10.50 -5.09 8.68
N ASN A 34 -11.07 -3.87 8.57
CA ASN A 34 -11.22 -3.20 7.27
C ASN A 34 -9.87 -2.92 6.61
N ALA A 35 -8.88 -2.48 7.37
CA ALA A 35 -7.55 -2.23 6.81
C ALA A 35 -6.85 -3.52 6.39
N VAL A 36 -7.07 -4.62 7.12
CA VAL A 36 -6.55 -5.94 6.71
C VAL A 36 -7.21 -6.42 5.42
N ALA A 37 -8.53 -6.26 5.30
CA ALA A 37 -9.25 -6.61 4.07
C ALA A 37 -8.70 -5.83 2.87
N GLU A 38 -8.40 -4.55 3.04
CA GLU A 38 -7.78 -3.71 2.02
C GLU A 38 -6.36 -4.15 1.65
N ILE A 39 -5.56 -4.56 2.63
CA ILE A 39 -4.21 -5.11 2.38
C ILE A 39 -4.29 -6.42 1.58
N ILE A 40 -5.21 -7.31 1.96
CA ILE A 40 -5.41 -8.59 1.26
C ILE A 40 -5.89 -8.34 -0.17
N ARG A 41 -6.88 -7.46 -0.35
CA ARG A 41 -7.38 -7.08 -1.68
C ARG A 41 -6.25 -6.53 -2.56
N ALA A 42 -5.47 -5.57 -2.05
CA ALA A 42 -4.36 -4.98 -2.80
C ALA A 42 -3.32 -6.03 -3.22
N ARG A 43 -3.05 -7.02 -2.35
CA ARG A 43 -2.16 -8.16 -2.63
C ARG A 43 -2.74 -9.11 -3.68
N GLU A 44 -4.05 -9.35 -3.67
CA GLU A 44 -4.72 -10.19 -4.68
C GLU A 44 -4.74 -9.52 -6.05
N GLU A 45 -4.90 -8.19 -6.09
CA GLU A 45 -4.94 -7.40 -7.32
C GLU A 45 -3.55 -7.16 -7.93
N ASN A 46 -2.54 -6.83 -7.11
CA ASN A 46 -1.22 -6.40 -7.58
C ASN A 46 -0.11 -7.44 -7.35
N GLY A 47 -0.42 -8.53 -6.65
CA GLY A 47 0.58 -9.48 -6.17
C GLY A 47 1.31 -9.00 -4.90
N PRO A 48 2.30 -9.77 -4.41
CA PRO A 48 3.10 -9.40 -3.24
C PRO A 48 3.90 -8.12 -3.49
N ALA A 49 3.95 -7.24 -2.49
CA ALA A 49 4.77 -6.04 -2.55
C ALA A 49 6.25 -6.38 -2.29
N PRO A 50 7.18 -6.05 -3.21
CA PRO A 50 8.61 -6.36 -3.05
C PRO A 50 9.28 -5.51 -1.97
N ASP A 51 8.78 -4.29 -1.73
CA ASP A 51 9.33 -3.34 -0.77
C ASP A 51 8.24 -2.50 -0.09
N PHE A 52 8.65 -1.73 0.91
CA PHE A 52 7.73 -0.92 1.71
C PHE A 52 7.04 0.20 0.91
N PHE A 53 7.72 0.78 -0.09
CA PHE A 53 7.15 1.87 -0.89
C PHE A 53 6.12 1.35 -1.87
N THR A 54 6.41 0.23 -2.52
CA THR A 54 5.46 -0.48 -3.38
C THR A 54 4.23 -0.92 -2.60
N PHE A 55 4.40 -1.38 -1.35
CA PHE A 55 3.27 -1.65 -0.47
C PHE A 55 2.40 -0.40 -0.26
N LEU A 56 3.02 0.75 0.05
CA LEU A 56 2.28 2.00 0.19
C LEU A 56 1.57 2.39 -1.11
N ASP A 57 2.17 2.17 -2.28
CA ASP A 57 1.55 2.49 -3.57
C ASP A 57 0.36 1.59 -3.87
N GLN A 58 0.44 0.29 -3.56
CA GLN A 58 -0.61 -0.69 -3.85
C GLN A 58 -1.84 -0.60 -2.94
N VAL A 59 -1.66 -0.29 -1.65
CA VAL A 59 -2.77 -0.35 -0.69
C VAL A 59 -3.65 0.91 -0.70
N SER A 60 -4.91 0.80 -0.29
CA SER A 60 -5.83 1.94 -0.27
C SER A 60 -5.53 2.94 0.86
N LEU A 61 -6.20 4.10 0.81
CA LEU A 61 -6.08 5.14 1.84
C LEU A 61 -6.42 4.62 3.26
N THR A 62 -7.32 3.65 3.38
CA THR A 62 -7.69 3.00 4.66
C THR A 62 -6.52 2.26 5.29
N ALA A 63 -5.65 1.64 4.47
CA ALA A 63 -4.46 0.93 4.91
C ALA A 63 -3.23 1.86 5.05
N CYS A 64 -3.24 3.04 4.43
CA CYS A 64 -2.19 4.07 4.56
C CYS A 64 -2.39 5.01 5.77
N ASN A 65 -2.59 4.44 6.97
CA ASN A 65 -2.68 5.22 8.21
C ASN A 65 -1.36 5.15 8.99
N LYS A 66 -0.77 6.29 9.36
CA LYS A 66 0.49 6.37 10.14
C LYS A 66 0.50 5.48 11.39
N ARG A 67 -0.58 5.46 12.17
CA ARG A 67 -0.66 4.66 13.41
C ARG A 67 -0.73 3.17 13.11
N LEU A 68 -1.36 2.79 12.00
CA LEU A 68 -1.44 1.42 11.55
C LEU A 68 -0.08 0.96 11.01
N ILE A 69 0.54 1.74 10.13
CA ILE A 69 1.85 1.46 9.54
C ILE A 69 2.92 1.34 10.63
N GLU A 70 2.93 2.24 11.61
CA GLU A 70 3.83 2.15 12.77
C GLU A 70 3.67 0.82 13.53
N SER A 71 2.43 0.40 13.78
CA SER A 71 2.13 -0.88 14.43
C SER A 71 2.62 -2.07 13.61
N LEU A 72 2.41 -2.06 12.29
CA LEU A 72 2.87 -3.11 11.39
C LEU A 72 4.41 -3.21 11.37
N ILE A 73 5.12 -2.07 11.31
CA ILE A 73 6.59 -2.03 11.39
C ILE A 73 7.07 -2.61 12.72
N LYS A 74 6.47 -2.19 13.84
CA LYS A 74 6.85 -2.69 15.17
C LYS A 74 6.59 -4.18 15.33
N ALA A 75 5.51 -4.70 14.73
CA ALA A 75 5.17 -6.11 14.75
C ALA A 75 6.05 -6.98 13.83
N GLY A 76 6.76 -6.38 12.87
CA GLY A 76 7.58 -7.10 11.90
C GLY A 76 6.88 -7.50 10.62
N ALA A 77 5.71 -6.92 10.34
CA ALA A 77 4.91 -7.28 9.18
C ALA A 77 5.57 -6.95 7.83
N PHE A 78 6.68 -6.21 7.83
CA PHE A 78 7.47 -5.83 6.67
C PHE A 78 8.86 -6.49 6.64
N ASP A 79 9.17 -7.40 7.56
CA ASP A 79 10.52 -7.98 7.67
C ASP A 79 10.91 -8.80 6.41
N SER A 80 9.94 -9.41 5.73
CA SER A 80 10.15 -10.16 4.49
C SER A 80 10.63 -9.30 3.32
N MET A 81 10.45 -7.97 3.40
CA MET A 81 10.90 -6.99 2.41
C MET A 81 12.38 -6.59 2.60
N GLY A 82 13.06 -7.11 3.63
CA GLY A 82 14.50 -6.90 3.83
C GLY A 82 14.90 -5.53 4.38
N HIS A 83 13.94 -4.68 4.76
CA HIS A 83 14.24 -3.39 5.36
C HIS A 83 14.47 -3.51 6.89
N PRO A 84 15.48 -2.81 7.45
CA PRO A 84 15.64 -2.75 8.89
C PRO A 84 14.47 -1.96 9.50
N ARG A 85 13.78 -2.52 10.50
CA ARG A 85 12.66 -1.85 11.19
C ARG A 85 13.03 -0.44 11.70
N ARG A 86 14.26 -0.23 12.17
CA ARG A 86 14.76 1.10 12.59
C ARG A 86 14.76 2.11 11.45
N GLY A 87 15.15 1.67 10.24
CA GLY A 87 15.12 2.50 9.03
C GLY A 87 13.69 2.87 8.67
N LEU A 88 12.78 1.89 8.62
CA LEU A 88 11.36 2.14 8.36
C LEU A 88 10.76 3.10 9.41
N MET A 89 11.04 2.89 10.70
CA MET A 89 10.58 3.78 11.77
C MET A 89 11.07 5.22 11.65
N ALA A 90 12.22 5.46 11.00
CA ALA A 90 12.72 6.82 10.77
C ALA A 90 12.01 7.53 9.62
N VAL A 91 11.51 6.79 8.63
CA VAL A 91 11.00 7.37 7.36
C VAL A 91 9.49 7.19 7.13
N TYR A 92 8.83 6.25 7.82
CA TYR A 92 7.44 5.88 7.53
C TYR A 92 6.47 7.06 7.54
N GLY A 93 6.66 8.01 8.46
CA GLY A 93 5.78 9.17 8.58
C GLY A 93 5.80 10.01 7.31
N GLN A 94 7.00 10.31 6.80
CA GLN A 94 7.20 11.07 5.56
C GLN A 94 6.75 10.29 4.33
N ALA A 95 7.04 8.98 4.30
CA ALA A 95 6.62 8.11 3.19
C ALA A 95 5.09 8.03 3.08
N VAL A 96 4.38 7.92 4.21
CA VAL A 96 2.91 7.94 4.23
C VAL A 96 2.37 9.29 3.77
N ASP A 97 2.95 10.41 4.24
CA ASP A 97 2.53 11.76 3.80
C ASP A 97 2.71 11.95 2.29
N ALA A 98 3.78 11.42 1.70
CA ALA A 98 4.05 11.55 0.28
C ALA A 98 2.97 10.88 -0.61
N VAL A 99 2.35 9.80 -0.14
CA VAL A 99 1.34 9.06 -0.92
C VAL A 99 -0.10 9.42 -0.56
N ILE A 100 -0.33 10.07 0.59
CA ILE A 100 -1.70 10.25 1.11
C ILE A 100 -2.54 11.20 0.27
N ASP A 101 -1.93 12.26 -0.26
CA ASP A 101 -2.63 13.26 -1.07
C ASP A 101 -2.94 12.71 -2.46
N ILE A 102 -2.00 11.97 -3.05
CA ILE A 102 -2.22 11.22 -4.30
C ILE A 102 -3.42 10.29 -4.10
N LYS A 103 -3.37 9.41 -3.09
CA LYS A 103 -4.46 8.46 -2.80
C LYS A 103 -5.80 9.11 -2.52
N ARG A 104 -5.81 10.29 -1.88
CA ARG A 104 -7.05 11.05 -1.65
C ARG A 104 -7.64 11.54 -2.98
N ASN A 105 -6.80 11.99 -3.90
CA ASN A 105 -7.22 12.41 -5.24
C ASN A 105 -7.82 11.23 -6.03
N GLN A 106 -7.17 10.06 -6.01
CA GLN A 106 -7.67 8.85 -6.71
C GLN A 106 -8.99 8.37 -6.09
N ALA A 107 -9.08 8.34 -4.76
CA ALA A 107 -10.30 7.94 -4.05
C ALA A 107 -11.49 8.87 -4.33
N ASN A 108 -11.22 10.15 -4.63
CA ASN A 108 -12.22 11.13 -5.01
C ASN A 108 -12.52 11.15 -6.53
N GLY A 109 -11.90 10.26 -7.32
CA GLY A 109 -12.14 10.13 -8.77
C GLY A 109 -11.48 11.23 -9.61
N GLN A 110 -10.47 11.92 -9.08
CA GLN A 110 -9.89 13.13 -9.67
C GLN A 110 -8.55 12.86 -10.39
N ASP A 111 -8.31 11.63 -10.84
CA ASP A 111 -7.10 11.23 -11.59
C ASP A 111 -7.18 11.52 -13.10
N ASP A 112 -8.35 11.92 -13.62
CA ASP A 112 -8.56 12.10 -15.07
C ASP A 112 -8.41 13.55 -15.57
N LEU A 113 -8.07 14.52 -14.70
CA LEU A 113 -8.06 15.94 -15.09
C LEU A 113 -6.80 16.39 -15.86
N PHE A 114 -5.77 15.54 -15.95
CA PHE A 114 -4.54 15.84 -16.69
C PHE A 114 -4.09 14.72 -17.65
N GLY A 115 -4.88 13.64 -17.78
CA GLY A 115 -4.57 12.49 -18.64
C GLY A 115 -5.09 12.58 -20.08
N MET A 116 -6.07 13.44 -20.35
CA MET A 116 -6.62 13.64 -21.70
C MET A 116 -6.12 14.94 -22.34
N GLY A 117 -4.81 15.00 -22.60
CA GLY A 117 -4.27 15.88 -23.63
C GLY A 117 -4.27 15.15 -24.97
N ASP A 118 -5.45 15.01 -25.59
CA ASP A 118 -5.55 14.57 -26.99
C ASP A 118 -4.96 15.68 -27.88
N ASP A 119 -3.72 15.47 -28.28
CA ASP A 119 -2.90 16.32 -29.13
C ASP A 119 -3.32 16.14 -30.59
N SER A 120 -4.54 16.59 -30.90
CA SER A 120 -5.13 16.51 -32.24
C SER A 120 -5.57 17.88 -32.75
N GLN A 121 -4.62 18.80 -32.97
CA GLN A 121 -4.80 19.92 -33.90
C GLN A 121 -3.92 19.73 -35.15
N PRO A 122 -4.47 19.34 -36.30
CA PRO A 122 -3.77 19.57 -37.55
C PRO A 122 -3.84 21.06 -37.90
N THR A 123 -2.69 21.72 -37.78
CA THR A 123 -2.38 23.05 -38.28
C THR A 123 -2.77 23.19 -39.75
N GLN A 124 -3.72 24.07 -40.07
CA GLN A 124 -3.92 24.55 -41.45
C GLN A 124 -3.77 26.07 -41.46
N MET A 125 -2.53 26.50 -41.71
CA MET A 125 -2.16 27.87 -42.01
C MET A 125 -2.03 28.00 -43.54
N GLY A 126 -2.59 29.08 -44.09
CA GLY A 126 -3.07 29.15 -45.47
C GLY A 126 -2.04 29.36 -46.58
N VAL A 127 -2.57 29.32 -47.82
CA VAL A 127 -1.92 29.86 -49.02
C VAL A 127 -2.88 30.85 -49.70
N GLU A 128 -2.37 32.07 -49.74
CA GLU A 128 -2.68 33.29 -50.49
C GLU A 128 -3.61 33.20 -51.72
N ARG A 129 -4.55 34.17 -51.82
CA ARG A 129 -4.63 35.18 -52.90
C ARG A 129 -5.31 36.45 -52.41
#